data_AF-A0A957RL39-F1
#
_entry.id   AF-A0A957RL39-F1
#
_cell.length_a   1.000
_cell.length_b   1.000
_cell.length_c   1.000
_cell.angle_alpha   90.00
_cell.angle_beta   90.00
_cell.angle_gamma   90.00
#
_symmetry.space_group_name_H-M   'P 1'
#
loop_
_entity.id
_entity.type
_entity.pdbx_description
1 polymer ?
#
loop_
_entity_poly.entity_id
_entity_poly.type
_entity_poly.pdbx_seq_one_letter_code
_entity_poly.pdbx_strand_id
1 'polypeptide(L)'
;IAPLVSIMLHAYEEYFGLPGFTTSAIKPEYQEVARQLYFNEQDYNDLMSEFPAKLPDMVQDDFKAALAMGDDRFSDLLQESHGYRWRMTTPMRVYTGGIDEVTPVYLGQLPIGYQQIIGGATVEAVDAGPKADHRGVFLTSLADAKAWFDELL
;
A
#
# COMPACT_ATOMS: atom_id res chain seq x y z
N ILE A 1 9.11 4.14 2.11
CA ILE A 1 8.62 3.16 1.10
C ILE A 1 9.37 1.83 1.17
N ALA A 2 10.72 1.79 1.10
CA ALA A 2 11.48 0.52 1.13
C ALA A 2 11.11 -0.42 2.32
N PRO A 3 11.01 0.07 3.58
CA PRO A 3 10.59 -0.76 4.71
C PRO A 3 9.16 -1.33 4.58
N LEU A 4 8.26 -0.60 3.91
CA LEU A 4 6.88 -1.06 3.70
C LEU A 4 6.84 -2.18 2.67
N VAL A 5 7.66 -2.07 1.62
CA VAL A 5 7.74 -3.08 0.57
C VAL A 5 8.40 -4.37 1.10
N SER A 6 9.39 -4.27 1.99
CA SER A 6 9.98 -5.47 2.61
C SER A 6 8.97 -6.24 3.46
N ILE A 7 8.15 -5.55 4.27
CA ILE A 7 7.05 -6.16 5.03
C ILE A 7 6.06 -6.85 4.08
N MET A 8 5.67 -6.18 2.98
CA MET A 8 4.75 -6.75 2.00
C MET A 8 5.31 -8.00 1.31
N LEU A 9 6.59 -8.01 0.93
CA LEU A 9 7.23 -9.17 0.31
C LEU A 9 7.26 -10.39 1.25
N HIS A 10 7.66 -10.18 2.52
CA HIS A 10 7.60 -11.23 3.52
C HIS A 10 6.17 -11.72 3.76
N ALA A 11 5.20 -10.80 3.87
CA ALA A 11 3.80 -11.18 4.00
C ALA A 11 3.33 -12.02 2.80
N TYR A 12 3.70 -11.65 1.57
CA TYR A 12 3.35 -12.44 0.39
C TYR A 12 4.00 -13.82 0.39
N GLU A 13 5.27 -13.93 0.79
CA GLU A 13 5.94 -15.22 0.93
C GLU A 13 5.21 -16.14 1.93
N GLU A 14 4.89 -15.62 3.12
CA GLU A 14 4.24 -16.37 4.19
C GLU A 14 2.79 -16.73 3.86
N TYR A 15 1.97 -15.76 3.43
CA TYR A 15 0.54 -15.98 3.21
C TYR A 15 0.24 -16.84 1.97
N PHE A 16 1.07 -16.74 0.93
CA PHE A 16 0.86 -17.49 -0.32
C PHE A 16 1.75 -18.73 -0.44
N GLY A 17 2.59 -19.02 0.55
CA GLY A 17 3.47 -20.19 0.55
C GLY A 17 4.44 -20.16 -0.63
N LEU A 18 5.22 -19.09 -0.76
CA LEU A 18 6.16 -18.87 -1.87
C LEU A 18 7.61 -18.87 -1.39
N PRO A 19 8.21 -20.04 -1.06
CA PRO A 19 9.56 -20.10 -0.51
C PRO A 19 10.59 -19.39 -1.39
N GLY A 20 11.36 -18.49 -0.80
CA GLY A 20 12.40 -17.74 -1.48
C GLY A 20 11.89 -16.55 -2.30
N PHE A 21 10.60 -16.22 -2.23
CA PHE A 21 10.05 -15.07 -2.93
C PHE A 21 10.68 -13.76 -2.46
N THR A 22 10.78 -13.54 -1.16
CA THR A 22 11.38 -12.33 -0.59
C THR A 22 12.86 -12.24 -0.91
N THR A 23 13.61 -13.34 -0.80
CA THR A 23 15.04 -13.37 -1.10
C THR A 23 15.34 -13.20 -2.59
N SER A 24 14.41 -13.59 -3.48
CA SER A 24 14.49 -13.29 -4.92
C SER A 24 14.25 -11.80 -5.24
N ALA A 25 13.55 -11.08 -4.38
CA ALA A 25 13.20 -9.68 -4.58
C ALA A 25 14.21 -8.71 -3.94
N ILE A 26 14.65 -9.00 -2.71
CA ILE A 26 15.51 -8.11 -1.91
C ILE A 26 16.97 -8.47 -2.09
N LYS A 27 17.84 -7.47 -2.31
CA LYS A 27 19.29 -7.69 -2.41
C LYS A 27 19.86 -8.24 -1.09
N PRO A 28 20.87 -9.13 -1.12
CA PRO A 28 21.38 -9.81 0.07
C PRO A 28 21.71 -8.92 1.26
N GLU A 29 22.29 -7.74 1.02
CA GLU A 29 22.67 -6.77 2.07
C GLU A 29 21.50 -6.21 2.87
N TYR A 30 20.26 -6.28 2.36
CA TYR A 30 19.06 -5.78 3.04
C TYR A 30 18.13 -6.89 3.55
N GLN A 31 18.46 -8.16 3.32
CA GLN A 31 17.58 -9.28 3.69
C GLN A 31 17.43 -9.42 5.20
N GLU A 32 18.51 -9.24 5.97
CA GLU A 32 18.45 -9.41 7.42
C GLU A 32 17.63 -8.29 8.08
N VAL A 33 17.86 -7.02 7.72
CA VAL A 33 17.05 -5.90 8.25
C VAL A 33 15.58 -6.03 7.82
N ALA A 34 15.30 -6.50 6.61
CA ALA A 34 13.94 -6.79 6.15
C ALA A 34 13.25 -7.86 7.00
N ARG A 35 13.97 -8.94 7.30
CA ARG A 35 13.48 -10.05 8.14
C ARG A 35 13.23 -9.60 9.57
N GLN A 36 14.19 -8.88 10.17
CA GLN A 36 14.06 -8.34 11.54
C GLN A 36 12.88 -7.38 11.66
N LEU A 37 12.66 -6.53 10.65
CA LEU A 37 11.49 -5.65 10.59
C LEU A 37 10.18 -6.44 10.53
N TYR A 38 10.11 -7.46 9.66
CA TYR A 38 8.90 -8.27 9.50
C TYR A 38 8.53 -9.04 10.76
N PHE A 39 9.51 -9.66 11.44
CA PHE A 39 9.29 -10.40 12.68
C PHE A 39 9.30 -9.52 13.94
N ASN A 40 9.43 -8.20 13.78
CA ASN A 40 9.46 -7.23 14.87
C ASN A 40 10.52 -7.59 15.94
N GLU A 41 11.72 -7.97 15.49
CA GLU A 41 12.82 -8.42 16.34
C GLU A 41 13.62 -7.27 16.94
N GLN A 42 13.51 -6.08 16.36
CA GLN A 42 14.13 -4.83 16.83
C GLN A 42 13.16 -3.66 16.71
N ASP A 43 13.46 -2.55 17.40
CA ASP A 43 12.65 -1.34 17.30
C ASP A 43 12.66 -0.80 15.87
N TYR A 44 11.48 -0.40 15.41
CA TYR A 44 11.30 0.18 14.09
C TYR A 44 12.27 1.34 13.84
N ASN A 45 12.45 2.25 14.80
CA ASN A 45 13.25 3.45 14.61
C ASN A 45 14.74 3.14 14.43
N ASP A 46 15.22 2.07 15.06
CA ASP A 46 16.61 1.63 14.95
C ASP A 46 16.88 1.05 13.55
N LEU A 47 15.96 0.20 13.07
CA LEU A 47 16.08 -0.47 11.77
C LEU A 47 15.95 0.49 10.57
N MET A 48 15.23 1.60 10.70
CA MET A 48 14.97 2.48 9.55
C MET A 48 16.22 3.04 8.90
N SER A 49 17.29 3.22 9.67
CA SER A 49 18.57 3.74 9.17
C SER A 49 19.36 2.75 8.31
N GLU A 50 19.02 1.46 8.38
CA GLU A 50 19.68 0.38 7.64
C GLU A 50 19.06 0.16 6.25
N PHE A 51 17.83 0.66 6.02
CA PHE A 51 17.21 0.63 4.70
C PHE A 51 17.78 1.72 3.78
N PRO A 52 17.87 1.46 2.46
CA PRO A 52 18.29 2.48 1.53
C PRO A 52 17.21 3.55 1.37
N ALA A 53 17.63 4.77 1.04
CA ALA A 53 16.73 5.90 0.87
C ALA A 53 15.70 5.70 -0.26
N LYS A 54 16.05 4.91 -1.30
CA LYS A 54 15.18 4.67 -2.45
C LYS A 54 14.91 3.18 -2.60
N LEU A 55 13.65 2.83 -2.90
CA LEU A 55 13.24 1.44 -3.12
C LEU A 55 14.06 0.72 -4.20
N PRO A 56 14.38 1.30 -5.38
CA PRO A 56 15.15 0.60 -6.41
C PRO A 56 16.57 0.20 -5.99
N ASP A 57 17.09 0.80 -4.92
CA ASP A 57 18.40 0.46 -4.36
C ASP A 57 18.33 -0.81 -3.49
N MET A 58 17.15 -1.12 -2.90
CA MET A 58 16.90 -2.31 -2.09
C MET A 58 16.64 -3.58 -2.92
N VAL A 59 16.04 -3.40 -4.09
CA VAL A 59 15.46 -4.49 -4.89
C VAL A 59 16.44 -4.98 -5.95
N GLN A 60 16.47 -6.29 -6.19
CA GLN A 60 17.31 -6.92 -7.20
C GLN A 60 16.98 -6.41 -8.62
N ASP A 61 17.98 -6.38 -9.51
CA ASP A 61 17.82 -5.85 -10.87
C ASP A 61 16.84 -6.68 -11.71
N ASP A 62 16.91 -8.00 -11.62
CA ASP A 62 16.00 -8.91 -12.34
C ASP A 62 14.56 -8.74 -11.86
N PHE A 63 14.34 -8.58 -10.55
CA PHE A 63 13.02 -8.32 -10.00
C PHE A 63 12.45 -6.97 -10.49
N LYS A 64 13.28 -5.91 -10.55
CA LYS A 64 12.86 -4.62 -11.12
C LYS A 64 12.49 -4.74 -12.60
N ALA A 65 13.25 -5.50 -13.37
CA ALA A 65 12.98 -5.72 -14.79
C ALA A 65 11.67 -6.48 -15.00
N ALA A 66 11.42 -7.53 -14.22
CA ALA A 66 10.19 -8.31 -14.28
C ALA A 66 8.96 -7.45 -13.89
N LEU A 67 9.07 -6.70 -12.78
CA LEU A 67 8.04 -5.76 -12.32
C LEU A 67 7.70 -4.70 -13.37
N ALA A 68 8.69 -4.18 -14.10
CA ALA A 68 8.47 -3.18 -15.14
C ALA A 68 7.68 -3.74 -16.34
N MET A 69 7.78 -5.05 -16.60
CA MET A 69 6.99 -5.74 -17.64
C MET A 69 5.59 -6.13 -17.14
N GLY A 70 5.41 -6.24 -15.83
CA GLY A 70 4.16 -6.70 -15.22
C GLY A 70 3.90 -8.20 -15.43
N ASP A 71 4.93 -8.95 -15.81
CA ASP A 71 4.89 -10.39 -16.11
C ASP A 71 5.70 -11.14 -15.05
N ASP A 72 5.25 -11.03 -13.81
CA ASP A 72 5.95 -11.60 -12.66
C ASP A 72 4.97 -11.91 -11.52
N ARG A 73 5.38 -12.82 -10.62
CA ARG A 73 4.50 -13.27 -9.54
C ARG A 73 4.09 -12.15 -8.57
N PHE A 74 4.93 -11.16 -8.35
CA PHE A 74 4.56 -10.00 -7.51
C PHE A 74 3.46 -9.17 -8.18
N SER A 75 3.57 -8.94 -9.50
CA SER A 75 2.53 -8.27 -10.29
C SER A 75 1.20 -9.01 -10.25
N ASP A 76 1.20 -10.34 -10.39
CA ASP A 76 -0.01 -11.16 -10.26
C ASP A 76 -0.64 -10.99 -8.87
N LEU A 77 0.15 -11.15 -7.80
CA LEU A 77 -0.32 -11.00 -6.43
C LEU A 77 -0.89 -9.61 -6.16
N LEU A 78 -0.26 -8.57 -6.71
CA LEU A 78 -0.76 -7.20 -6.57
C LEU A 78 -2.11 -7.01 -7.28
N GLN A 79 -2.30 -7.61 -8.45
CA GLN A 79 -3.59 -7.59 -9.15
C GLN A 79 -4.66 -8.40 -8.39
N GLU A 80 -4.30 -9.54 -7.82
CA GLU A 80 -5.20 -10.39 -7.02
C GLU A 80 -5.58 -9.73 -5.68
N SER A 81 -4.70 -8.90 -5.12
CA SER A 81 -4.86 -8.27 -3.79
C SER A 81 -5.68 -6.96 -3.82
N HIS A 82 -6.49 -6.72 -4.86
CA HIS A 82 -7.29 -5.50 -4.93
C HIS A 82 -8.44 -5.49 -3.89
N GLY A 83 -8.67 -4.35 -3.25
CA GLY A 83 -9.79 -4.18 -2.31
C GLY A 83 -11.11 -3.68 -2.91
N TYR A 84 -11.11 -3.27 -4.19
CA TYR A 84 -12.17 -2.41 -4.74
C TYR A 84 -13.00 -3.02 -5.89
N ARG A 85 -12.56 -4.12 -6.51
CA ARG A 85 -13.23 -4.69 -7.69
C ARG A 85 -14.34 -5.69 -7.32
N TRP A 86 -15.34 -5.21 -6.59
CA TRP A 86 -16.55 -5.96 -6.24
C TRP A 86 -17.74 -5.00 -6.15
N ARG A 87 -18.98 -5.49 -6.27
CA ARG A 87 -20.16 -4.62 -6.14
C ARG A 87 -20.43 -4.31 -4.66
N MET A 88 -20.11 -3.09 -4.25
CA MET A 88 -20.35 -2.59 -2.90
C MET A 88 -21.84 -2.33 -2.68
N THR A 89 -22.34 -2.60 -1.48
CA THR A 89 -23.73 -2.30 -1.07
C THR A 89 -23.83 -1.20 -0.02
N THR A 90 -22.71 -0.88 0.63
CA THR A 90 -22.62 0.17 1.65
C THR A 90 -21.89 1.37 1.06
N PRO A 91 -22.37 2.60 1.27
CA PRO A 91 -21.65 3.80 0.87
C PRO A 91 -20.24 3.85 1.46
N MET A 92 -19.28 4.41 0.73
CA MET A 92 -17.88 4.50 1.14
C MET A 92 -17.31 5.90 0.87
N ARG A 93 -16.51 6.41 1.81
CA ARG A 93 -15.63 7.56 1.60
C ARG A 93 -14.19 7.11 1.47
N VAL A 94 -13.48 7.66 0.49
CA VAL A 94 -12.05 7.44 0.25
C VAL A 94 -11.33 8.77 0.42
N TYR A 95 -10.30 8.79 1.24
CA TYR A 95 -9.60 10.04 1.59
C TYR A 95 -8.28 10.12 0.82
N THR A 96 -8.00 11.29 0.25
CA THR A 96 -6.77 11.55 -0.52
C THR A 96 -6.13 12.88 -0.10
N GLY A 97 -4.83 13.03 -0.32
CA GLY A 97 -4.11 14.28 -0.04
C GLY A 97 -3.26 14.73 -1.23
N GLY A 98 -3.15 16.05 -1.42
CA GLY A 98 -2.46 16.62 -2.58
C GLY A 98 -0.96 16.37 -2.64
N ILE A 99 -0.30 16.14 -1.51
CA ILE A 99 1.14 15.84 -1.42
C ILE A 99 1.42 14.51 -0.70
N ASP A 100 0.44 13.62 -0.63
CA ASP A 100 0.60 12.31 0.00
C ASP A 100 1.74 11.53 -0.67
N GLU A 101 2.80 11.30 0.10
CA GLU A 101 4.05 10.70 -0.32
C GLU A 101 4.02 9.17 -0.35
N VAL A 102 2.92 8.56 0.10
CA VAL A 102 2.73 7.11 0.19
C VAL A 102 1.64 6.64 -0.78
N THR A 103 0.50 7.33 -0.80
CA THR A 103 -0.67 6.96 -1.61
C THR A 103 -1.09 8.07 -2.56
N PRO A 104 -0.72 7.97 -3.86
CA PRO A 104 -1.09 8.97 -4.85
C PRO A 104 -2.61 9.12 -5.01
N VAL A 105 -3.08 10.36 -5.25
CA VAL A 105 -4.51 10.72 -5.38
C VAL A 105 -5.29 9.81 -6.34
N TYR A 106 -4.69 9.38 -7.45
CA TYR A 106 -5.37 8.54 -8.43
C TYR A 106 -5.83 7.19 -7.86
N LEU A 107 -5.17 6.66 -6.83
CA LEU A 107 -5.60 5.41 -6.17
C LEU A 107 -6.97 5.56 -5.52
N GLY A 108 -7.28 6.75 -4.98
CA GLY A 108 -8.61 7.04 -4.41
C GLY A 108 -9.73 7.06 -5.45
N GLN A 109 -9.40 7.24 -6.73
CA GLN A 109 -10.37 7.26 -7.83
C GLN A 109 -10.74 5.86 -8.33
N LEU A 110 -9.90 4.85 -8.09
CA LEU A 110 -10.12 3.47 -8.54
C LEU A 110 -11.46 2.87 -8.05
N PRO A 111 -11.79 2.89 -6.73
CA PRO A 111 -13.07 2.38 -6.26
C PRO A 111 -14.27 3.18 -6.79
N ILE A 112 -14.13 4.50 -6.97
CA ILE A 112 -15.20 5.36 -7.50
C ILE A 112 -15.56 4.94 -8.92
N GLY A 113 -14.56 4.91 -9.81
CA GLY A 113 -14.77 4.51 -11.21
C GLY A 113 -15.34 3.09 -11.31
N TYR A 114 -14.85 2.16 -10.49
CA TYR A 114 -15.36 0.79 -10.50
C TYR A 114 -16.84 0.71 -10.09
N GLN A 115 -17.24 1.37 -8.99
CA GLN A 115 -18.64 1.33 -8.53
C GLN A 115 -19.59 2.01 -9.53
N GLN A 116 -19.17 3.10 -10.17
CA GLN A 116 -19.94 3.77 -11.22
C GLN A 116 -20.23 2.85 -12.41
N ILE A 117 -19.26 2.02 -12.81
CA ILE A 117 -19.40 1.09 -13.94
C ILE A 117 -20.27 -0.13 -13.57
N ILE A 118 -20.03 -0.73 -12.39
CA ILE A 118 -20.69 -1.98 -11.98
C ILE A 118 -22.11 -1.77 -11.42
N GLY A 119 -22.50 -0.50 -11.18
CA GLY A 119 -23.76 -0.12 -10.55
C GLY A 119 -23.82 -0.50 -9.08
N GLY A 120 -22.76 -0.18 -8.32
CA GLY A 120 -22.69 -0.42 -6.87
C GLY A 120 -23.14 0.77 -6.02
N ALA A 121 -22.84 0.71 -4.74
CA ALA A 121 -23.08 1.81 -3.80
C ALA A 121 -22.28 3.07 -4.14
N THR A 122 -22.73 4.21 -3.62
CA THR A 122 -22.03 5.49 -3.76
C THR A 122 -20.66 5.43 -3.10
N VAL A 123 -19.64 5.83 -3.87
CA VAL A 123 -18.28 6.06 -3.36
C VAL A 123 -17.89 7.50 -3.63
N GLU A 124 -17.43 8.19 -2.60
CA GLU A 124 -17.01 9.60 -2.65
C GLU A 124 -15.53 9.73 -2.31
N ALA A 125 -14.78 10.54 -3.07
CA ALA A 125 -13.43 10.97 -2.68
C ALA A 125 -13.53 12.26 -1.86
N VAL A 126 -12.91 12.25 -0.68
CA VAL A 126 -12.75 13.42 0.17
C VAL A 126 -11.30 13.89 0.08
N ASP A 127 -11.10 15.09 -0.45
CA ASP A 127 -9.78 15.72 -0.53
C ASP A 127 -9.43 16.37 0.82
N ALA A 128 -8.39 15.88 1.48
CA ALA A 128 -7.84 16.45 2.70
C ALA A 128 -7.08 17.77 2.45
N GLY A 129 -6.90 18.14 1.18
CA GLY A 129 -6.41 19.43 0.74
C GLY A 129 -5.05 19.35 0.03
N PRO A 130 -4.64 20.44 -0.62
CA PRO A 130 -3.48 20.48 -1.51
C PRO A 130 -2.13 20.30 -0.79
N LYS A 131 -2.09 20.39 0.55
CA LYS A 131 -0.89 20.24 1.38
C LYS A 131 -0.99 19.08 2.36
N ALA A 132 -2.01 18.24 2.25
CA ALA A 132 -2.13 17.05 3.08
C ALA A 132 -1.09 16.01 2.61
N ASP A 133 -0.13 15.72 3.48
CA ASP A 133 0.75 14.55 3.40
C ASP A 133 0.02 13.31 3.93
N HIS A 134 0.67 12.15 3.93
CA HIS A 134 0.03 10.90 4.36
C HIS A 134 -0.57 10.98 5.79
N ARG A 135 0.12 11.69 6.70
CA ARG A 135 -0.36 11.90 8.08
C ARG A 135 -1.52 12.89 8.14
N GLY A 136 -1.47 13.94 7.33
CA GLY A 136 -2.53 14.93 7.19
C GLY A 136 -3.83 14.31 6.66
N VAL A 137 -3.73 13.39 5.70
CA VAL A 137 -4.87 12.59 5.22
C VAL A 137 -5.46 11.76 6.36
N PHE A 138 -4.64 11.07 7.14
CA PHE A 138 -5.09 10.26 8.28
C PHE A 138 -5.82 11.08 9.35
N LEU A 139 -5.28 12.23 9.76
CA LEU A 139 -5.92 13.07 10.77
C LEU A 139 -7.24 13.66 10.27
N THR A 140 -7.28 14.07 9.01
CA THR A 140 -8.49 14.62 8.39
C THR A 140 -9.57 13.55 8.23
N SER A 141 -9.19 12.35 7.80
CA SER A 141 -10.12 11.23 7.61
C SER A 141 -10.75 10.78 8.92
N LEU A 142 -9.99 10.73 10.03
CA LEU A 142 -10.54 10.38 11.34
C LEU A 142 -11.62 11.37 11.81
N ALA A 143 -11.36 12.67 11.66
CA ALA A 143 -12.31 13.70 12.06
C ALA A 143 -13.59 13.67 11.21
N ASP A 144 -13.44 13.58 9.88
CA ASP A 144 -14.57 13.52 8.96
C ASP A 144 -15.36 12.21 9.10
N ALA A 145 -14.69 11.06 9.18
CA ALA A 145 -15.35 9.77 9.34
C ALA A 145 -16.16 9.69 10.63
N LYS A 146 -15.66 10.28 11.73
CA LYS A 146 -16.42 10.38 12.97
C LYS A 146 -17.69 11.20 12.77
N ALA A 147 -17.57 12.41 12.20
CA ALA A 147 -18.73 13.27 11.97
C ALA A 147 -19.77 12.58 11.07
N TRP A 148 -19.31 11.94 10.00
CA TRP A 148 -20.19 11.20 9.09
C TRP A 148 -20.89 10.02 9.78
N PHE A 149 -20.17 9.23 10.58
CA PHE A 149 -20.78 8.10 11.29
C PHE A 149 -21.75 8.56 12.38
N ASP A 150 -21.49 9.69 13.04
CA ASP A 150 -22.43 10.28 14.01
C ASP A 150 -23.76 10.70 13.34
N GLU A 151 -23.77 10.99 12.02
CA GLU A 151 -25.00 11.28 11.25
C GLU A 151 -25.80 10.02 10.87
N LEU A 152 -25.21 8.83 10.98
CA LEU A 152 -25.83 7.54 10.62
C LEU A 152 -26.51 6.84 11.80
N LEU A 153 -26.32 7.34 13.03
CA LEU A 153 -26.90 6.83 14.27
C LEU A 153 -28.25 7.48 14.57
#